data_AF-A0A428SBJ4-F1
#
_entry.id   AF-A0A428SBJ4-F1
#
_cell.length_a   1.000
_cell.length_b   1.000
_cell.length_c   1.000
_cell.angle_alpha   90.00
_cell.angle_beta   90.00
_cell.angle_gamma   90.00
#
_symmetry.space_group_name_H-M   'P 1'
#
loop_
_entity.id
_entity.type
_entity.pdbx_description
1 polymer ?
#
loop_
_entity_poly.entity_id
_entity_poly.type
_entity_poly.pdbx_seq_one_letter_code
_entity_poly.pdbx_strand_id
1 'polypeptide(L)'
;MADSGRVNVVFIGAGAVGCFYASRLHHPSHNIHVSLVARSNYAAIQKDGVKLLTRTFGDYTFTPDGAFPSVDAAAAATDGSSGAKRDWHYIFVTTKALPDISDDSSIITPLVGPKSCIVLIQNGVGVEEPFRKRFPDTPIVSAVTVVSAEQTSPGTIRQNRWTRISIGPYTDGLGAENSDLGRRGTECTEALRRWWTDLGGIRDVEPHDEVGLQTVRWHKLCINAAMNPSAVLSGGRGNADMVADDELRRHLLGVMHEIRDAVPRILGRPFPEYMAAPEKIVESTARNKGARPSMLLDWEAGKPLELEVILGNPVRIARERGVEMPRLQSLYALLRSAQAMRKAAKGKLKGGAILTSLSNTLLLSSAAGPPSHPCGLFRNIVEGEILTKKDLDAAMDRMENHLLKKNVTRETAVRLCESVEKELLGVKTGNFESINTRI
;
A
#
# COMPACT_ATOMS: atom_id res chain seq x y z
N MET A 1 -17.27 18.66 27.36
CA MET A 1 -16.19 19.22 28.20
C MET A 1 -14.96 19.32 27.32
N ALA A 2 -14.39 20.51 27.17
CA ALA A 2 -13.15 20.70 26.42
C ALA A 2 -12.04 19.97 27.17
N ASP A 3 -11.49 18.92 26.58
CA ASP A 3 -10.32 18.24 27.11
C ASP A 3 -9.15 19.21 26.98
N SER A 4 -8.68 19.78 28.10
CA SER A 4 -7.66 20.82 28.15
C SER A 4 -6.24 20.29 27.91
N GLY A 5 -6.10 19.01 27.55
CA GLY A 5 -4.85 18.33 27.30
C GLY A 5 -4.40 18.38 25.84
N ARG A 6 -3.09 18.15 25.64
CA ARG A 6 -2.48 18.01 24.32
C ARG A 6 -2.96 16.71 23.65
N VAL A 7 -3.52 16.81 22.43
CA VAL A 7 -3.91 15.68 21.60
C VAL A 7 -2.83 15.39 20.56
N ASN A 8 -2.02 14.37 20.82
CA ASN A 8 -1.04 13.85 19.85
C ASN A 8 -1.70 12.90 18.84
N VAL A 9 -1.49 13.20 17.56
CA VAL A 9 -1.96 12.43 16.41
C VAL A 9 -0.76 12.02 15.55
N VAL A 10 -0.74 10.79 15.05
CA VAL A 10 0.30 10.33 14.10
C VAL A 10 -0.32 9.71 12.86
N PHE A 11 0.19 10.07 11.69
CA PHE A 11 -0.15 9.44 10.41
C PHE A 11 0.96 8.53 9.93
N ILE A 12 0.64 7.25 9.78
CA ILE A 12 1.49 6.22 9.19
C ILE A 12 1.21 6.16 7.71
N GLY A 13 2.16 6.67 6.92
CA GLY A 13 2.05 6.76 5.46
C GLY A 13 1.82 8.19 4.98
N ALA A 14 2.88 8.99 4.96
CA ALA A 14 2.89 10.36 4.44
C ALA A 14 2.87 10.44 2.89
N GLY A 15 1.91 9.75 2.26
CA GLY A 15 1.57 9.91 0.83
C GLY A 15 0.51 11.00 0.64
N ALA A 16 -0.07 11.09 -0.57
CA ALA A 16 -1.01 12.15 -0.92
C ALA A 16 -2.24 12.24 0.01
N VAL A 17 -2.90 11.11 0.27
CA VAL A 17 -4.08 11.04 1.16
C VAL A 17 -3.70 11.37 2.60
N GLY A 18 -2.66 10.72 3.14
CA GLY A 18 -2.21 10.92 4.52
C GLY A 18 -1.81 12.36 4.79
N CYS A 19 -0.97 12.95 3.93
CA CYS A 19 -0.56 14.34 4.07
C CYS A 19 -1.71 15.34 3.95
N PHE A 20 -2.67 15.11 3.05
CA PHE A 20 -3.84 16.00 2.92
C PHE A 20 -4.73 15.98 4.16
N TYR A 21 -5.09 14.79 4.68
CA TYR A 21 -5.94 14.73 5.87
C TYR A 21 -5.19 15.16 7.15
N ALA A 22 -3.88 14.89 7.23
CA ALA A 22 -3.02 15.38 8.31
C ALA A 22 -2.96 16.92 8.34
N SER A 23 -2.79 17.56 7.18
CA SER A 23 -2.68 19.02 7.09
C SER A 23 -3.96 19.73 7.49
N ARG A 24 -5.13 19.10 7.29
CA ARG A 24 -6.43 19.64 7.72
C ARG A 24 -6.77 19.32 9.18
N LEU A 25 -6.00 18.46 9.85
CA LEU A 25 -6.20 18.08 11.24
C LEU A 25 -5.25 18.80 12.21
N HIS A 26 -4.16 19.40 11.71
CA HIS A 26 -3.16 20.04 12.55
C HIS A 26 -3.59 21.43 13.01
N HIS A 27 -3.98 21.54 14.28
CA HIS A 27 -4.42 22.80 14.90
C HIS A 27 -3.80 22.96 16.29
N PRO A 28 -2.51 23.37 16.39
CA PRO A 28 -1.83 23.58 17.67
C PRO A 28 -2.53 24.59 18.59
N SER A 29 -3.20 25.61 18.02
CA SER A 29 -4.00 26.58 18.79
C SER A 29 -5.21 25.96 19.50
N HIS A 30 -5.59 24.75 19.10
CA HIS A 30 -6.64 23.94 19.72
C HIS A 30 -6.06 22.66 20.35
N ASN A 31 -4.75 22.63 20.63
CA ASN A 31 -4.03 21.51 21.22
C ASN A 31 -4.03 20.22 20.37
N ILE A 32 -4.23 20.29 19.05
CA ILE A 32 -4.20 19.13 18.15
C ILE A 32 -2.89 19.11 17.35
N HIS A 33 -2.01 18.17 17.70
CA HIS A 33 -0.65 18.09 17.18
C HIS A 33 -0.48 16.87 16.30
N VAL A 34 -0.21 17.08 15.01
CA VAL A 34 -0.15 16.02 14.02
C VAL A 34 1.30 15.78 13.63
N SER A 35 1.73 14.54 13.80
CA SER A 35 3.02 14.04 13.35
C SER A 35 2.87 13.11 12.15
N LEU A 36 3.93 12.98 11.35
CA LEU A 36 3.99 12.13 10.17
C LEU A 36 5.08 11.07 10.31
N VAL A 37 4.74 9.81 10.03
CA VAL A 37 5.73 8.76 9.75
C VAL A 37 5.84 8.61 8.23
N ALA A 38 7.04 8.83 7.72
CA ALA A 38 7.36 8.81 6.31
C ALA A 38 8.63 7.99 6.08
N ARG A 39 8.70 7.28 4.95
CA ARG A 39 9.95 6.65 4.49
C ARG A 39 10.57 7.49 3.38
N SER A 40 10.05 7.37 2.16
CA SER A 40 10.61 8.06 0.99
C SER A 40 10.48 9.58 1.04
N ASN A 41 9.47 10.10 1.75
CA ASN A 41 9.24 11.54 1.89
C ASN A 41 9.91 12.15 3.12
N TYR A 42 10.51 11.35 4.01
CA TYR A 42 10.98 11.81 5.31
C TYR A 42 11.90 13.03 5.22
N ALA A 43 12.96 12.94 4.42
CA ALA A 43 13.94 14.01 4.31
C ALA A 43 13.33 15.34 3.80
N ALA A 44 12.41 15.27 2.84
CA ALA A 44 11.73 16.44 2.31
C ALA A 44 10.78 17.06 3.36
N ILE A 45 9.98 16.22 4.02
CA ILE A 45 9.01 16.65 5.04
C ILE A 45 9.72 17.25 6.26
N GLN A 46 10.80 16.62 6.72
CA GLN A 46 11.58 17.09 7.87
C GLN A 46 12.18 18.48 7.61
N LYS A 47 12.63 18.73 6.37
CA LYS A 47 13.32 19.97 6.01
C LYS A 47 12.33 21.12 5.75
N ASP A 48 11.32 20.87 4.92
CA ASP A 48 10.51 21.94 4.30
C ASP A 48 9.01 21.83 4.66
N GLY A 49 8.62 20.83 5.46
CA GLY A 49 7.22 20.48 5.67
C GLY A 49 6.57 19.85 4.43
N VAL A 50 5.25 19.89 4.35
CA VAL A 50 4.48 19.42 3.20
C VAL A 50 3.88 20.62 2.47
N LYS A 51 4.21 20.79 1.20
CA LYS A 51 3.56 21.78 0.34
C LYS A 51 2.23 21.22 -0.19
N LEU A 52 1.13 21.91 0.11
CA LEU A 52 -0.22 21.58 -0.34
C LEU A 52 -0.61 22.54 -1.46
N LEU A 53 -0.76 22.01 -2.67
CA LEU A 53 -1.31 22.72 -3.80
C LEU A 53 -2.79 22.34 -3.91
N THR A 54 -3.70 23.22 -3.50
CA THR A 54 -5.12 22.84 -3.38
C THR A 54 -6.03 23.79 -4.13
N ARG A 55 -6.99 23.23 -4.85
CA ARG A 55 -8.01 24.03 -5.51
C ARG A 55 -9.02 24.63 -4.54
N THR A 56 -9.30 23.93 -3.44
CA THR A 56 -10.40 24.26 -2.52
C THR A 56 -9.97 25.07 -1.30
N PHE A 57 -8.73 24.92 -0.81
CA PHE A 57 -8.25 25.52 0.43
C PHE A 57 -7.14 26.55 0.23
N GLY A 58 -6.83 26.89 -1.03
CA GLY A 58 -5.63 27.65 -1.38
C GLY A 58 -4.36 26.83 -1.25
N ASP A 59 -3.25 27.40 -1.71
CA ASP A 59 -1.94 26.79 -1.58
C ASP A 59 -1.31 27.19 -0.24
N TYR A 60 -0.73 26.23 0.47
CA TYR A 60 -0.11 26.45 1.78
C TYR A 60 0.94 25.40 2.10
N THR A 61 1.75 25.66 3.13
CA THR A 61 2.69 24.69 3.68
C THR A 61 2.18 24.19 5.02
N PHE A 62 2.09 22.87 5.16
CA PHE A 62 1.80 22.18 6.41
C PHE A 62 3.11 21.75 7.06
N THR A 63 3.40 22.31 8.22
CA THR A 63 4.53 21.87 9.06
C THR A 63 3.98 20.93 10.13
N PRO A 64 4.33 19.63 10.12
CA PRO A 64 3.90 18.71 11.17
C PRO A 64 4.61 19.00 12.49
N ASP A 65 3.98 18.62 13.61
CA ASP A 65 4.57 18.70 14.95
C ASP A 65 5.85 17.84 15.07
N GLY A 66 5.87 16.71 14.36
CA GLY A 66 7.03 15.84 14.23
C GLY A 66 7.00 15.08 12.91
N ALA A 67 8.17 14.89 12.30
CA ALA A 67 8.37 13.98 11.18
C ALA A 67 9.31 12.86 11.63
N PHE A 68 8.95 11.61 11.35
CA PHE A 68 9.70 10.43 11.80
C PHE A 68 9.99 9.49 10.61
N PRO A 69 11.17 8.87 10.56
CA PRO A 69 11.56 7.97 9.47
C PRO A 69 10.93 6.57 9.59
N SER A 70 10.41 6.22 10.77
CA SER A 70 9.81 4.92 11.07
C SER A 70 8.82 5.01 12.23
N VAL A 71 8.04 3.95 12.41
CA VAL A 71 7.15 3.81 13.57
C VAL A 71 7.94 3.76 14.87
N ASP A 72 9.04 3.01 14.92
CA ASP A 72 9.87 2.90 16.13
C ASP A 72 10.44 4.26 16.56
N ALA A 73 10.85 5.09 15.59
CA ALA A 73 11.31 6.44 15.87
C ALA A 73 10.20 7.33 16.45
N ALA A 74 8.97 7.19 15.95
CA ALA A 74 7.82 7.90 16.50
C ALA A 74 7.43 7.36 17.90
N ALA A 75 7.58 6.06 18.15
CA ALA A 75 7.31 5.44 19.44
C ALA A 75 8.34 5.84 20.52
N ALA A 76 9.58 6.14 20.11
CA ALA A 76 10.64 6.64 20.96
C ALA A 76 10.55 8.16 21.22
N ALA A 77 9.63 8.86 20.56
CA ALA A 77 9.46 10.31 20.74
C ALA A 77 8.95 10.65 22.14
N THR A 78 9.35 11.81 22.64
CA THR A 78 8.92 12.36 23.94
C THR A 78 8.09 13.62 23.77
N ASP A 79 7.26 13.92 24.77
CA ASP A 79 6.45 15.13 24.81
C ASP A 79 7.21 16.29 25.47
N GLY A 80 7.90 17.06 24.63
CA GLY A 80 8.50 18.34 25.00
C GLY A 80 9.39 18.27 26.24
N SER A 81 9.37 19.33 27.05
CA SER A 81 10.19 19.52 28.24
C SER A 81 9.91 18.53 29.39
N SER A 82 8.85 17.71 29.30
CA SER A 82 8.55 16.70 30.33
C SER A 82 9.47 15.48 30.26
N GLY A 83 10.08 15.21 29.10
CA GLY A 83 10.86 13.99 28.85
C GLY A 83 10.06 12.68 28.89
N ALA A 84 8.75 12.74 29.16
CA ALA A 84 7.88 11.57 29.18
C ALA A 84 7.66 11.02 27.77
N LYS A 85 7.48 9.70 27.68
CA LYS A 85 7.12 9.04 26.42
C LYS A 85 5.84 9.66 25.87
N ARG A 86 5.84 9.96 24.57
CA ARG A 86 4.69 10.54 23.87
C ARG A 86 3.56 9.51 23.76
N ASP A 87 2.40 9.83 24.33
CA ASP A 87 1.17 9.05 24.15
C ASP A 87 0.48 9.46 22.85
N TRP A 88 0.13 8.49 21.99
CA TRP A 88 -0.57 8.73 20.74
C TRP A 88 -2.08 8.49 20.90
N HIS A 89 -2.88 9.54 20.77
CA HIS A 89 -4.34 9.48 20.94
C HIS A 89 -5.04 8.99 19.68
N TYR A 90 -4.54 9.39 18.51
CA TYR A 90 -5.05 8.92 17.21
C TYR A 90 -3.90 8.43 16.34
N ILE A 91 -3.99 7.19 15.88
CA ILE A 91 -3.01 6.53 15.03
C ILE A 91 -3.67 6.26 13.69
N PHE A 92 -3.38 7.12 12.72
CA PHE A 92 -3.91 7.01 11.37
C PHE A 92 -3.05 6.06 10.54
N VAL A 93 -3.69 5.10 9.87
CA VAL A 93 -3.05 4.22 8.89
C VAL A 93 -3.54 4.64 7.50
N THR A 94 -2.62 5.22 6.74
CA THR A 94 -2.84 5.70 5.37
C THR A 94 -1.83 5.10 4.39
N THR A 95 -1.14 4.05 4.81
CA THR A 95 -0.35 3.16 3.95
C THR A 95 -1.26 2.39 3.01
N LYS A 96 -0.68 1.92 1.91
CA LYS A 96 -1.36 1.00 1.00
C LYS A 96 -1.59 -0.33 1.70
N ALA A 97 -2.80 -0.88 1.64
CA ALA A 97 -3.10 -2.14 2.31
C ALA A 97 -2.66 -3.33 1.44
N LEU A 98 -1.54 -3.94 1.82
CA LEU A 98 -0.89 -5.05 1.12
C LEU A 98 -0.65 -6.22 2.09
N PRO A 99 -1.70 -6.89 2.60
CA PRO A 99 -1.56 -7.91 3.64
C PRO A 99 -0.74 -9.13 3.20
N ASP A 100 -0.51 -9.32 1.90
CA ASP A 100 0.39 -10.31 1.32
C ASP A 100 1.88 -9.91 1.36
N ILE A 101 2.18 -8.69 1.83
CA ILE A 101 3.53 -8.08 1.85
C ILE A 101 3.87 -7.47 3.22
N SER A 102 2.93 -6.77 3.86
CA SER A 102 3.13 -6.12 5.15
C SER A 102 1.92 -6.33 6.08
N ASP A 103 2.21 -6.52 7.37
CA ASP A 103 1.19 -6.51 8.43
C ASP A 103 1.19 -5.14 9.11
N ASP A 104 0.36 -4.24 8.61
CA ASP A 104 0.23 -2.88 9.14
C ASP A 104 -0.26 -2.89 10.60
N SER A 105 -1.06 -3.87 11.01
CA SER A 105 -1.51 -4.02 12.39
C SER A 105 -0.33 -4.31 13.33
N SER A 106 0.60 -5.16 12.90
CA SER A 106 1.84 -5.43 13.65
C SER A 106 2.72 -4.20 13.72
N ILE A 107 2.89 -3.49 12.60
CA ILE A 107 3.80 -2.35 12.47
C ILE A 107 3.44 -1.24 13.46
N ILE A 108 2.16 -0.96 13.69
CA ILE A 108 1.74 0.13 14.59
C ILE A 108 1.79 -0.21 16.09
N THR A 109 2.01 -1.47 16.45
CA THR A 109 1.99 -1.96 17.86
C THR A 109 2.76 -1.04 18.83
N PRO A 110 3.98 -0.55 18.52
CA PRO A 110 4.73 0.30 19.45
C PRO A 110 4.08 1.65 19.81
N LEU A 111 3.13 2.10 19.00
CA LEU A 111 2.41 3.38 19.16
C LEU A 111 1.11 3.23 19.94
N VAL A 112 0.51 2.04 19.93
CA VAL A 112 -0.81 1.80 20.52
C VAL A 112 -0.68 1.74 22.04
N GLY A 113 -1.32 2.69 22.71
CA GLY A 113 -1.44 2.76 24.17
C GLY A 113 -2.90 2.69 24.64
N PRO A 114 -3.14 2.73 25.96
CA PRO A 114 -4.48 2.56 26.54
C PRO A 114 -5.53 3.60 26.10
N LYS A 115 -5.07 4.78 25.67
CA LYS A 115 -5.93 5.90 25.23
C LYS A 115 -6.00 6.03 23.70
N SER A 116 -5.34 5.15 22.96
CA SER A 116 -5.25 5.26 21.51
C SER A 116 -6.57 4.91 20.83
N CYS A 117 -6.82 5.58 19.71
CA CYS A 117 -7.78 5.19 18.69
C CYS A 117 -7.04 4.95 17.39
N ILE A 118 -7.32 3.83 16.72
CA ILE A 118 -6.75 3.51 15.41
C ILE A 118 -7.72 3.99 14.34
N VAL A 119 -7.21 4.71 13.33
CA VAL A 119 -8.03 5.28 12.25
C VAL A 119 -7.55 4.75 10.91
N LEU A 120 -8.42 4.06 10.17
CA LEU A 120 -8.04 3.36 8.95
C LEU A 120 -8.61 4.07 7.71
N ILE A 121 -7.76 4.75 6.93
CA ILE A 121 -8.14 5.39 5.66
C ILE A 121 -7.56 4.59 4.48
N GLN A 122 -7.65 3.25 4.57
CA GLN A 122 -7.16 2.34 3.55
C GLN A 122 -8.30 1.92 2.59
N ASN A 123 -7.95 1.64 1.34
CA ASN A 123 -8.90 1.14 0.34
C ASN A 123 -9.24 -0.33 0.58
N GLY A 124 -10.39 -0.75 0.04
CA GLY A 124 -10.83 -2.15 0.07
C GLY A 124 -11.76 -2.44 1.24
N VAL A 125 -12.11 -3.73 1.38
CA VAL A 125 -12.99 -4.28 2.42
C VAL A 125 -12.19 -5.21 3.33
N GLY A 126 -12.56 -5.29 4.61
CA GLY A 126 -11.94 -6.20 5.58
C GLY A 126 -10.53 -5.78 5.98
N VAL A 127 -10.22 -4.47 5.86
CA VAL A 127 -8.93 -3.92 6.28
C VAL A 127 -8.85 -3.80 7.80
N GLU A 128 -10.00 -3.77 8.47
CA GLU A 128 -10.14 -3.57 9.91
C GLU A 128 -9.88 -4.84 10.72
N GLU A 129 -10.14 -6.02 10.13
CA GLU A 129 -10.13 -7.32 10.83
C GLU A 129 -8.77 -7.67 11.46
N PRO A 130 -7.61 -7.47 10.80
CA PRO A 130 -6.30 -7.69 11.42
C PRO A 130 -6.06 -6.78 12.64
N PHE A 131 -6.51 -5.52 12.56
CA PHE A 131 -6.36 -4.56 13.66
C PHE A 131 -7.25 -4.92 14.84
N ARG A 132 -8.51 -5.32 14.60
CA ARG A 132 -9.40 -5.77 15.67
C ARG A 132 -8.87 -7.02 16.37
N LYS A 133 -8.37 -8.00 15.61
CA LYS A 133 -7.76 -9.23 16.17
C LYS A 133 -6.57 -8.92 17.08
N ARG A 134 -5.73 -7.95 16.70
CA ARG A 134 -4.53 -7.58 17.46
C ARG A 134 -4.81 -6.64 18.63
N PHE A 135 -5.80 -5.78 18.49
CA PHE A 135 -6.16 -4.74 19.46
C PHE A 135 -7.63 -4.84 19.86
N PRO A 136 -8.01 -5.88 20.62
CA PRO A 136 -9.41 -6.21 20.91
C PRO A 136 -10.17 -5.08 21.63
N ASP A 137 -9.50 -4.34 22.51
CA ASP A 137 -10.12 -3.28 23.34
C ASP A 137 -9.84 -1.85 22.85
N THR A 138 -9.13 -1.70 21.73
CA THR A 138 -8.78 -0.41 21.15
C THR A 138 -9.90 0.05 20.20
N PRO A 139 -10.41 1.28 20.36
CA PRO A 139 -11.37 1.87 19.44
C PRO A 139 -10.77 1.96 18.03
N ILE A 140 -11.54 1.51 17.04
CA ILE A 140 -11.18 1.61 15.63
C ILE A 140 -12.21 2.52 14.96
N VAL A 141 -11.73 3.54 14.25
CA VAL A 141 -12.53 4.33 13.32
C VAL A 141 -12.13 3.92 11.92
N SER A 142 -13.07 3.38 11.17
CA SER A 142 -12.87 3.06 9.77
C SER A 142 -13.27 4.27 8.92
N ALA A 143 -12.61 4.45 7.78
CA ALA A 143 -12.85 5.59 6.91
C ALA A 143 -12.83 5.21 5.42
N VAL A 144 -13.75 5.81 4.67
CA VAL A 144 -13.86 5.68 3.22
C VAL A 144 -13.73 7.07 2.60
N THR A 145 -12.57 7.35 2.00
CA THR A 145 -12.31 8.63 1.33
C THR A 145 -12.57 8.57 -0.17
N VAL A 146 -13.14 9.65 -0.71
CA VAL A 146 -13.17 10.00 -2.13
C VAL A 146 -12.47 11.35 -2.29
N VAL A 147 -11.15 11.29 -2.46
CA VAL A 147 -10.28 12.45 -2.64
C VAL A 147 -9.46 12.29 -3.93
N SER A 148 -9.38 13.35 -4.74
CA SER A 148 -8.39 13.42 -5.81
C SER A 148 -7.16 14.13 -5.29
N ALA A 149 -6.19 13.35 -4.82
CA ALA A 149 -4.90 13.86 -4.37
C ALA A 149 -3.77 13.00 -4.96
N GLU A 150 -2.71 13.67 -5.40
CA GLU A 150 -1.50 13.04 -5.92
C GLU A 150 -0.25 13.67 -5.33
N GLN A 151 0.82 12.89 -5.26
CA GLN A 151 2.13 13.42 -4.91
C GLN A 151 2.89 13.71 -6.20
N THR A 152 3.18 14.99 -6.45
CA THR A 152 3.85 15.43 -7.69
C THR A 152 5.36 15.36 -7.56
N SER A 153 5.88 15.49 -6.34
CA SER A 153 7.29 15.37 -5.97
C SER A 153 7.40 15.09 -4.45
N PRO A 154 8.55 14.64 -3.93
CA PRO A 154 8.74 14.49 -2.48
C PRO A 154 8.31 15.74 -1.71
N GLY A 155 7.45 15.56 -0.70
CA GLY A 155 6.94 16.66 0.12
C GLY A 155 5.90 17.58 -0.54
N THR A 156 5.52 17.37 -1.81
CA THR A 156 4.51 18.20 -2.49
C THR A 156 3.29 17.38 -2.89
N ILE A 157 2.12 17.77 -2.37
CA ILE A 157 0.84 17.14 -2.64
C ILE A 157 -0.05 18.10 -3.41
N ARG A 158 -0.63 17.62 -4.50
CA ARG A 158 -1.67 18.33 -5.25
C ARG A 158 -3.03 17.72 -4.94
N GLN A 159 -3.93 18.50 -4.37
CA GLN A 159 -5.33 18.14 -4.22
C GLN A 159 -6.14 18.85 -5.31
N ASN A 160 -6.75 18.06 -6.20
CA ASN A 160 -7.44 18.56 -7.38
C ASN A 160 -8.89 18.92 -7.07
N ARG A 161 -9.72 17.91 -6.80
CA ARG A 161 -11.17 18.01 -6.53
C ARG A 161 -11.59 16.94 -5.54
N TRP A 162 -12.77 17.11 -4.96
CA TRP A 162 -13.40 16.22 -3.99
C TRP A 162 -12.60 16.01 -2.70
N THR A 163 -13.30 16.05 -1.57
CA THR A 163 -12.69 15.93 -0.23
C THR A 163 -13.54 15.06 0.69
N ARG A 164 -14.49 14.31 0.14
CA ARG A 164 -15.46 13.56 0.94
C ARG A 164 -14.77 12.45 1.71
N ILE A 165 -15.06 12.37 3.00
CA ILE A 165 -14.64 11.28 3.86
C ILE A 165 -15.82 10.80 4.69
N SER A 166 -16.22 9.56 4.47
CA SER A 166 -17.21 8.88 5.27
C SER A 166 -16.49 8.11 6.37
N ILE A 167 -16.97 8.21 7.61
CA ILE A 167 -16.21 7.84 8.80
C ILE A 167 -17.16 7.21 9.83
N GLY A 168 -16.69 6.23 10.60
CA GLY A 168 -17.57 5.49 11.52
C GLY A 168 -16.80 4.50 12.40
N PRO A 169 -17.39 4.08 13.52
CA PRO A 169 -16.77 3.11 14.41
C PRO A 169 -16.70 1.73 13.76
N TYR A 170 -15.77 0.90 14.25
CA TYR A 170 -15.67 -0.51 13.88
C TYR A 170 -15.48 -1.37 15.13
N THR A 171 -16.32 -2.37 15.29
CA THR A 171 -16.25 -3.44 16.29
C THR A 171 -15.99 -4.77 15.57
N ASP A 172 -17.01 -5.37 14.96
CA ASP A 172 -17.00 -6.67 14.29
C ASP A 172 -17.44 -6.61 12.81
N GLY A 173 -17.74 -5.43 12.30
CA GLY A 173 -18.27 -5.17 10.96
C GLY A 173 -19.79 -5.24 10.84
N LEU A 174 -20.51 -5.66 11.88
CA LEU A 174 -21.97 -5.77 11.90
C LEU A 174 -22.62 -4.87 12.95
N GLY A 175 -21.83 -4.18 13.76
CA GLY A 175 -22.32 -3.27 14.78
C GLY A 175 -22.72 -4.03 16.03
N ALA A 176 -21.75 -4.35 16.87
CA ALA A 176 -22.02 -4.90 18.19
C ALA A 176 -22.83 -3.89 19.02
N GLU A 177 -24.13 -4.14 19.21
CA GLU A 177 -25.02 -3.21 19.91
C GLU A 177 -24.54 -2.92 21.34
N ASN A 178 -24.44 -1.62 21.67
CA ASN A 178 -24.20 -1.09 23.03
C ASN A 178 -22.98 -1.64 23.77
N SER A 179 -21.89 -1.93 23.06
CA SER A 179 -20.59 -2.17 23.70
C SER A 179 -19.90 -0.86 24.09
N ASP A 180 -19.14 -0.88 25.21
CA ASP A 180 -18.28 0.25 25.60
C ASP A 180 -17.29 0.61 24.48
N LEU A 181 -16.79 -0.40 23.79
CA LEU A 181 -15.91 -0.26 22.63
C LEU A 181 -16.57 0.50 21.47
N GLY A 182 -17.82 0.16 21.15
CA GLY A 182 -18.61 0.87 20.14
C GLY A 182 -18.81 2.33 20.52
N ARG A 183 -19.19 2.61 21.77
CA ARG A 183 -19.35 3.98 22.30
C ARG A 183 -18.06 4.79 22.18
N ARG A 184 -16.92 4.25 22.63
CA ARG A 184 -15.61 4.90 22.51
C ARG A 184 -15.22 5.15 21.05
N GLY A 185 -15.54 4.20 20.16
CA GLY A 185 -15.38 4.37 18.70
C GLY A 185 -16.20 5.55 18.16
N THR A 186 -17.48 5.64 18.53
CA THR A 186 -18.36 6.76 18.14
C THR A 186 -17.88 8.11 18.68
N GLU A 187 -17.38 8.16 19.92
CA GLU A 187 -16.79 9.37 20.50
C GLU A 187 -15.58 9.85 19.68
N CYS A 188 -14.70 8.93 19.28
CA CYS A 188 -13.59 9.21 18.38
C CYS A 188 -14.05 9.69 17.00
N THR A 189 -15.06 9.04 16.40
CA THR A 189 -15.67 9.46 15.14
C THR A 189 -16.18 10.91 15.22
N GLU A 190 -16.94 11.25 16.27
CA GLU A 190 -17.49 12.61 16.41
C GLU A 190 -16.43 13.66 16.72
N ALA A 191 -15.35 13.31 17.43
CA ALA A 191 -14.20 14.20 17.60
C ALA A 191 -13.53 14.51 16.26
N LEU A 192 -13.21 13.47 15.47
CA LEU A 192 -12.61 13.62 14.16
C LEU A 192 -13.49 14.42 13.19
N ARG A 193 -14.80 14.17 13.19
CA ARG A 193 -15.77 14.93 12.43
C ARG A 193 -15.64 16.42 12.74
N ARG A 194 -15.80 16.80 14.01
CA ARG A 194 -15.72 18.20 14.47
C ARG A 194 -14.39 18.85 14.10
N TRP A 195 -13.27 18.16 14.31
CA TRP A 195 -11.97 18.74 14.00
C TRP A 195 -11.77 18.98 12.51
N TRP A 196 -12.17 18.05 11.63
CA TRP A 196 -12.06 18.26 10.20
C TRP A 196 -13.09 19.24 9.63
N THR A 197 -14.30 19.32 10.18
CA THR A 197 -15.31 20.28 9.73
C THR A 197 -15.01 21.69 10.24
N ASP A 198 -14.92 21.85 11.55
CA ASP A 198 -14.98 23.14 12.22
C ASP A 198 -13.63 23.86 12.15
N LEU A 199 -12.53 23.11 12.25
CA LEU A 199 -11.16 23.63 12.19
C LEU A 199 -10.53 23.36 10.82
N GLY A 200 -10.69 22.14 10.31
CA GLY A 200 -10.14 21.68 9.04
C GLY A 200 -10.91 22.14 7.80
N GLY A 201 -12.07 22.78 7.93
CA GLY A 201 -12.85 23.32 6.80
C GLY A 201 -13.30 22.27 5.76
N ILE A 202 -13.19 20.98 6.04
CA ILE A 202 -13.68 19.91 5.16
C ILE A 202 -15.19 19.81 5.38
N ARG A 203 -15.98 20.27 4.40
CA ARG A 203 -17.45 20.30 4.53
C ARG A 203 -18.10 18.92 4.43
N ASP A 204 -17.48 18.01 3.68
CA ASP A 204 -18.05 16.71 3.31
C ASP A 204 -17.52 15.57 4.21
N VAL A 205 -17.55 15.78 5.53
CA VAL A 205 -17.24 14.73 6.52
C VAL A 205 -18.55 14.08 6.96
N GLU A 206 -18.73 12.81 6.61
CA GLU A 206 -19.98 12.07 6.78
C GLU A 206 -19.83 11.00 7.88
N PRO A 207 -20.33 11.22 9.10
CA PRO A 207 -20.34 10.19 10.13
C PRO A 207 -21.41 9.13 9.81
N HIS A 208 -21.11 7.87 10.11
CA HIS A 208 -22.04 6.75 9.98
C HIS A 208 -21.98 5.86 11.21
N ASP A 209 -23.06 5.10 11.45
CA ASP A 209 -22.97 3.89 12.25
C ASP A 209 -22.06 2.86 11.56
N GLU A 210 -21.65 1.82 12.28
CA GLU A 210 -20.71 0.83 11.76
C GLU A 210 -21.21 0.15 10.48
N VAL A 211 -22.45 -0.33 10.49
CA VAL A 211 -23.06 -1.00 9.33
C VAL A 211 -23.20 -0.02 8.15
N GLY A 212 -23.57 1.23 8.40
CA GLY A 212 -23.64 2.29 7.40
C GLY A 212 -22.28 2.57 6.78
N LEU A 213 -21.22 2.65 7.58
CA LEU A 213 -19.86 2.82 7.06
C LEU A 213 -19.42 1.62 6.24
N GLN A 214 -19.67 0.39 6.70
CA GLN A 214 -19.38 -0.81 5.92
C GLN A 214 -20.16 -0.79 4.60
N THR A 215 -21.42 -0.36 4.62
CA THR A 215 -22.22 -0.17 3.39
C THR A 215 -21.56 0.82 2.43
N VAL A 216 -21.06 1.95 2.92
CA VAL A 216 -20.29 2.92 2.10
C VAL A 216 -19.01 2.29 1.54
N ARG A 217 -18.31 1.47 2.33
CA ARG A 217 -17.09 0.78 1.92
C ARG A 217 -17.37 -0.20 0.78
N TRP A 218 -18.43 -1.00 0.90
CA TRP A 218 -18.89 -1.91 -0.15
C TRP A 218 -19.44 -1.17 -1.38
N HIS A 219 -20.07 0.00 -1.21
CA HIS A 219 -20.45 0.87 -2.33
C HIS A 219 -19.23 1.30 -3.14
N LYS A 220 -18.20 1.81 -2.45
CA LYS A 220 -16.93 2.18 -3.10
C LYS A 220 -16.25 0.97 -3.73
N LEU A 221 -16.39 -0.22 -3.14
CA LEU A 221 -15.87 -1.46 -3.70
C LEU A 221 -16.51 -1.78 -5.05
N CYS A 222 -17.81 -1.54 -5.25
CA CYS A 222 -18.46 -1.71 -6.56
C CYS A 222 -17.67 -0.99 -7.66
N ILE A 223 -17.19 0.22 -7.37
CA ILE A 223 -16.40 1.03 -8.30
C ILE A 223 -14.98 0.45 -8.45
N ASN A 224 -14.27 0.31 -7.32
CA ASN A 224 -12.86 -0.09 -7.33
C ASN A 224 -12.68 -1.50 -7.91
N ALA A 225 -13.50 -2.47 -7.51
CA ALA A 225 -13.36 -3.85 -7.94
C ALA A 225 -13.88 -4.10 -9.37
N ALA A 226 -14.74 -3.24 -9.90
CA ALA A 226 -15.08 -3.26 -11.33
C ALA A 226 -14.00 -2.58 -12.18
N MET A 227 -13.61 -1.35 -11.84
CA MET A 227 -12.76 -0.51 -12.70
C MET A 227 -11.27 -0.86 -12.57
N ASN A 228 -10.75 -0.95 -11.36
CA ASN A 228 -9.31 -1.10 -11.11
C ASN A 228 -8.70 -2.34 -11.77
N PRO A 229 -9.25 -3.55 -11.56
CA PRO A 229 -8.69 -4.75 -12.16
C PRO A 229 -8.93 -4.81 -13.66
N SER A 230 -10.10 -4.39 -14.12
CA SER A 230 -10.45 -4.37 -15.55
C SER A 230 -9.51 -3.49 -16.36
N ALA A 231 -9.14 -2.32 -15.83
CA ALA A 231 -8.21 -1.43 -16.50
C ALA A 231 -6.83 -2.07 -16.72
N VAL A 232 -6.36 -2.89 -15.77
CA VAL A 232 -5.10 -3.63 -15.92
C VAL A 232 -5.26 -4.74 -16.97
N LEU A 233 -6.33 -5.53 -16.88
CA LEU A 233 -6.55 -6.68 -17.76
C LEU A 233 -6.92 -6.29 -19.20
N SER A 234 -7.50 -5.10 -19.41
CA SER A 234 -7.83 -4.56 -20.72
C SER A 234 -6.67 -3.80 -21.38
N GLY A 235 -5.44 -4.02 -20.92
CA GLY A 235 -4.24 -3.40 -21.51
C GLY A 235 -4.04 -1.92 -21.18
N GLY A 236 -4.60 -1.42 -20.08
CA GLY A 236 -4.33 -0.06 -19.59
C GLY A 236 -5.35 1.00 -19.98
N ARG A 237 -6.59 0.62 -20.25
CA ARG A 237 -7.67 1.57 -20.58
C ARG A 237 -8.05 2.45 -19.39
N GLY A 238 -8.39 3.72 -19.67
CA GLY A 238 -8.97 4.62 -18.68
C GLY A 238 -10.42 4.27 -18.34
N ASN A 239 -10.94 4.87 -17.26
CA ASN A 239 -12.30 4.59 -16.79
C ASN A 239 -13.37 4.89 -17.84
N ALA A 240 -13.32 6.06 -18.46
CA ALA A 240 -14.28 6.45 -19.49
C ALA A 240 -14.15 5.58 -20.75
N ASP A 241 -12.93 5.16 -21.11
CA ASP A 241 -12.66 4.34 -22.29
C ASP A 241 -13.22 2.92 -22.13
N MET A 242 -13.13 2.34 -20.93
CA MET A 242 -13.78 1.06 -20.64
C MET A 242 -15.30 1.16 -20.66
N VAL A 243 -15.86 2.28 -20.20
CA VAL A 243 -17.32 2.50 -20.16
C VAL A 243 -17.92 2.73 -21.56
N ALA A 244 -17.14 3.30 -22.48
CA ALA A 244 -17.55 3.55 -23.86
C ALA A 244 -17.57 2.29 -24.74
N ASP A 245 -17.02 1.18 -24.25
CA ASP A 245 -16.94 -0.10 -24.94
C ASP A 245 -18.05 -1.04 -24.45
N ASP A 246 -18.86 -1.57 -25.36
CA ASP A 246 -20.10 -2.27 -25.00
C ASP A 246 -19.88 -3.55 -24.19
N GLU A 247 -18.80 -4.29 -24.45
CA GLU A 247 -18.50 -5.54 -23.72
C GLU A 247 -17.87 -5.22 -22.36
N LEU A 248 -16.94 -4.27 -22.30
CA LEU A 248 -16.37 -3.82 -21.03
C LEU A 248 -17.43 -3.15 -20.16
N ARG A 249 -18.33 -2.34 -20.72
CA ARG A 249 -19.45 -1.75 -20.00
C ARG A 249 -20.35 -2.82 -19.36
N ARG A 250 -20.71 -3.86 -20.12
CA ARG A 250 -21.48 -5.01 -19.60
C ARG A 250 -20.73 -5.74 -18.49
N HIS A 251 -19.43 -5.96 -18.67
CA HIS A 251 -18.58 -6.56 -17.63
C HIS A 251 -18.57 -5.71 -16.34
N LEU A 252 -18.33 -4.41 -16.46
CA LEU A 252 -18.29 -3.47 -15.33
C LEU A 252 -19.61 -3.45 -14.56
N LEU A 253 -20.74 -3.35 -15.26
CA LEU A 253 -22.08 -3.43 -14.64
C LEU A 253 -22.28 -4.78 -13.95
N GLY A 254 -21.90 -5.89 -14.60
CA GLY A 254 -22.02 -7.22 -14.02
C GLY A 254 -21.23 -7.40 -12.73
N VAL A 255 -20.01 -6.85 -12.65
CA VAL A 255 -19.20 -6.87 -11.42
C VAL A 255 -19.83 -5.99 -10.33
N MET A 256 -20.31 -4.79 -10.69
CA MET A 256 -20.96 -3.89 -9.74
C MET A 256 -22.24 -4.50 -9.16
N HIS A 257 -23.09 -5.10 -9.99
CA HIS A 257 -24.32 -5.79 -9.54
C HIS A 257 -24.01 -7.01 -8.68
N GLU A 258 -23.03 -7.83 -9.05
CA GLU A 258 -22.60 -8.98 -8.25
C GLU A 258 -22.23 -8.57 -6.81
N ILE A 259 -21.48 -7.48 -6.64
CA ILE A 259 -21.16 -6.93 -5.32
C ILE A 259 -22.42 -6.36 -4.67
N ARG A 260 -23.19 -5.56 -5.40
CA ARG A 260 -24.37 -4.87 -4.87
C ARG A 260 -25.40 -5.84 -4.28
N ASP A 261 -25.62 -6.95 -4.97
CA ASP A 261 -26.61 -7.97 -4.62
C ASP A 261 -26.15 -8.86 -3.46
N ALA A 262 -24.83 -9.00 -3.25
CA ALA A 262 -24.26 -9.76 -2.15
C ALA A 262 -24.36 -9.03 -0.80
N VAL A 263 -24.25 -7.70 -0.80
CA VAL A 263 -24.15 -6.89 0.43
C VAL A 263 -25.31 -7.06 1.41
N PRO A 264 -26.59 -7.12 1.01
CA PRO A 264 -27.69 -7.37 1.96
C PRO A 264 -27.51 -8.65 2.77
N ARG A 265 -26.98 -9.72 2.16
CA ARG A 265 -26.68 -10.99 2.86
C ARG A 265 -25.43 -10.90 3.74
N ILE A 266 -24.47 -10.05 3.38
CA ILE A 266 -23.21 -9.85 4.10
C ILE A 266 -23.42 -8.93 5.32
N LEU A 267 -24.12 -7.81 5.18
CA LEU A 267 -24.25 -6.81 6.23
C LEU A 267 -25.60 -6.87 6.96
N GLY A 268 -26.56 -7.64 6.46
CA GLY A 268 -27.93 -7.64 6.99
C GLY A 268 -28.70 -6.33 6.71
N ARG A 269 -28.13 -5.41 5.91
CA ARG A 269 -28.73 -4.12 5.55
C ARG A 269 -28.70 -3.94 4.02
N PRO A 270 -29.82 -3.54 3.39
CA PRO A 270 -29.83 -3.24 1.96
C PRO A 270 -29.04 -1.97 1.65
N PHE A 271 -28.61 -1.82 0.40
CA PHE A 271 -28.09 -0.54 -0.07
C PHE A 271 -29.16 0.54 0.01
N PRO A 272 -28.87 1.70 0.65
CA PRO A 272 -29.80 2.82 0.66
C PRO A 272 -30.07 3.35 -0.75
N GLU A 273 -31.30 3.81 -1.00
CA GLU A 273 -31.72 4.33 -2.31
C GLU A 273 -30.91 5.54 -2.78
N TYR A 274 -30.43 6.37 -1.85
CA TYR A 274 -29.59 7.53 -2.16
C TYR A 274 -28.20 7.13 -2.70
N MET A 275 -27.73 5.91 -2.47
CA MET A 275 -26.45 5.44 -2.98
C MET A 275 -26.59 5.06 -4.46
N ALA A 276 -25.79 5.72 -5.30
CA ALA A 276 -25.83 5.58 -6.75
C ALA A 276 -25.85 4.10 -7.19
N ALA A 277 -26.82 3.76 -8.05
CA ALA A 277 -26.88 2.47 -8.73
C ALA A 277 -25.69 2.28 -9.70
N PRO A 278 -25.32 1.03 -10.04
CA PRO A 278 -24.27 0.74 -11.01
C PRO A 278 -24.40 1.51 -12.32
N GLU A 279 -25.62 1.64 -12.85
CA GLU A 279 -25.92 2.39 -14.07
C GLU A 279 -25.53 3.86 -13.93
N LYS A 280 -25.86 4.48 -12.80
CA LYS A 280 -25.52 5.89 -12.51
C LYS A 280 -24.02 6.09 -12.30
N ILE A 281 -23.34 5.13 -11.70
CA ILE A 281 -21.88 5.14 -11.57
C ILE A 281 -21.25 5.12 -12.97
N VAL A 282 -21.70 4.22 -13.84
CA VAL A 282 -21.18 4.07 -15.20
C VAL A 282 -21.50 5.32 -16.06
N GLU A 283 -22.72 5.84 -16.02
CA GLU A 283 -23.12 7.10 -16.68
C GLU A 283 -22.27 8.29 -16.22
N SER A 284 -22.02 8.42 -14.91
CA SER A 284 -21.14 9.46 -14.38
C SER A 284 -19.70 9.27 -14.85
N THR A 285 -19.23 8.02 -14.90
CA THR A 285 -17.87 7.68 -15.31
C THR A 285 -17.60 8.06 -16.76
N ALA A 286 -18.57 7.84 -17.66
CA ALA A 286 -18.47 8.22 -19.07
C ALA A 286 -18.16 9.71 -19.28
N ARG A 287 -18.61 10.58 -18.36
CA ARG A 287 -18.39 12.04 -18.43
C ARG A 287 -17.01 12.47 -17.92
N ASN A 288 -16.32 11.62 -17.15
CA ASN A 288 -15.03 11.94 -16.54
C ASN A 288 -13.86 11.40 -17.39
N LYS A 289 -13.56 12.10 -18.50
CA LYS A 289 -12.51 11.72 -19.44
C LYS A 289 -11.12 11.83 -18.81
N GLY A 290 -10.24 10.89 -19.14
CA GLY A 290 -8.84 10.87 -18.70
C GLY A 290 -8.60 10.35 -17.27
N ALA A 291 -9.65 9.98 -16.53
CA ALA A 291 -9.49 9.38 -15.21
C ALA A 291 -8.94 7.94 -15.32
N ARG A 292 -7.85 7.68 -14.57
CA ARG A 292 -7.15 6.40 -14.55
C ARG A 292 -7.23 5.77 -13.14
N PRO A 293 -7.58 4.49 -13.01
CA PRO A 293 -7.56 3.79 -11.72
C PRO A 293 -6.20 3.74 -11.04
N SER A 294 -6.19 3.80 -9.70
CA SER A 294 -4.96 3.70 -8.91
C SER A 294 -4.20 2.39 -9.16
N MET A 295 -4.91 1.25 -9.24
CA MET A 295 -4.29 -0.05 -9.50
C MET A 295 -3.60 -0.10 -10.87
N LEU A 296 -4.12 0.59 -11.87
CA LEU A 296 -3.47 0.70 -13.18
C LEU A 296 -2.16 1.50 -13.07
N LEU A 297 -2.17 2.63 -12.36
CA LEU A 297 -0.96 3.42 -12.13
C LEU A 297 0.10 2.62 -11.38
N ASP A 298 -0.31 1.83 -10.39
CA ASP A 298 0.59 0.94 -9.65
C ASP A 298 1.12 -0.19 -10.51
N TRP A 299 0.27 -0.76 -11.37
CA TRP A 299 0.68 -1.76 -12.35
C TRP A 299 1.73 -1.16 -13.29
N GLU A 300 1.52 0.01 -13.87
CA GLU A 300 2.51 0.62 -14.76
C GLU A 300 3.82 0.94 -14.03
N ALA A 301 3.73 1.47 -12.81
CA ALA A 301 4.89 1.75 -11.95
C ALA A 301 5.59 0.49 -11.41
N GLY A 302 5.01 -0.69 -11.63
CA GLY A 302 5.55 -1.96 -11.16
C GLY A 302 5.57 -2.13 -9.65
N LYS A 303 4.64 -1.47 -8.99
CA LYS A 303 4.37 -1.58 -7.56
C LYS A 303 3.41 -2.75 -7.30
N PRO A 304 3.42 -3.30 -6.08
CA PRO A 304 2.40 -4.27 -5.67
C PRO A 304 0.99 -3.69 -5.74
N LEU A 305 0.00 -4.53 -6.03
CA LEU A 305 -1.41 -4.17 -6.17
C LEU A 305 -2.20 -4.52 -4.90
N GLU A 306 -3.25 -3.76 -4.59
CA GLU A 306 -4.17 -4.02 -3.46
C GLU A 306 -5.15 -5.19 -3.76
N LEU A 307 -4.65 -6.33 -4.23
CA LEU A 307 -5.49 -7.44 -4.70
C LEU A 307 -6.29 -8.07 -3.57
N GLU A 308 -5.68 -8.28 -2.41
CA GLU A 308 -6.36 -8.90 -1.29
C GLU A 308 -7.52 -8.04 -0.82
N VAL A 309 -7.31 -6.75 -0.55
CA VAL A 309 -8.38 -5.92 0.04
C VAL A 309 -9.45 -5.47 -0.97
N ILE A 310 -9.14 -5.41 -2.27
CA ILE A 310 -10.11 -5.05 -3.32
C ILE A 310 -10.85 -6.27 -3.89
N LEU A 311 -10.25 -7.47 -3.88
CA LEU A 311 -10.84 -8.66 -4.51
C LEU A 311 -10.87 -9.86 -3.57
N GLY A 312 -9.75 -10.22 -2.94
CA GLY A 312 -9.63 -11.42 -2.10
C GLY A 312 -10.52 -11.42 -0.84
N ASN A 313 -10.44 -10.36 -0.04
CA ASN A 313 -11.23 -10.12 1.17
C ASN A 313 -12.72 -10.15 0.87
N PRO A 314 -13.24 -9.37 -0.10
CA PRO A 314 -14.64 -9.46 -0.50
C PRO A 314 -15.09 -10.89 -0.81
N VAL A 315 -14.32 -11.62 -1.63
CA VAL A 315 -14.64 -13.01 -1.99
C VAL A 315 -14.70 -13.92 -0.77
N ARG A 316 -13.76 -13.79 0.17
CA ARG A 316 -13.75 -14.60 1.40
C ARG A 316 -14.95 -14.26 2.31
N ILE A 317 -15.22 -12.97 2.52
CA ILE A 317 -16.34 -12.51 3.36
C ILE A 317 -17.68 -12.98 2.78
N ALA A 318 -17.86 -12.92 1.45
CA ALA A 318 -19.08 -13.41 0.81
C ALA A 318 -19.27 -14.92 1.00
N ARG A 319 -18.20 -15.71 0.84
CA ARG A 319 -18.23 -17.17 1.02
C ARG A 319 -18.56 -17.59 2.44
N GLU A 320 -18.05 -16.88 3.44
CA GLU A 320 -18.41 -17.09 4.84
C GLU A 320 -19.92 -16.92 5.09
N ARG A 321 -20.62 -16.21 4.18
CA ARG A 321 -22.08 -16.01 4.20
C ARG A 321 -22.83 -16.84 3.14
N GLY A 322 -22.17 -17.82 2.52
CA GLY A 322 -22.76 -18.67 1.49
C GLY A 322 -23.11 -17.93 0.20
N VAL A 323 -22.41 -16.83 -0.11
CA VAL A 323 -22.60 -16.04 -1.33
C VAL A 323 -21.38 -16.19 -2.23
N GLU A 324 -21.62 -16.57 -3.49
CA GLU A 324 -20.60 -16.64 -4.52
C GLU A 324 -20.53 -15.34 -5.32
N MET A 325 -19.32 -14.94 -5.72
CA MET A 325 -19.05 -13.76 -6.55
C MET A 325 -18.13 -14.14 -7.72
N PRO A 326 -18.61 -14.94 -8.69
CA PRO A 326 -17.79 -15.55 -9.74
C PRO A 326 -17.01 -14.55 -10.60
N ARG A 327 -17.54 -13.35 -10.87
CA ARG A 327 -16.80 -12.33 -11.65
C ARG A 327 -15.62 -11.80 -10.84
N LEU A 328 -15.85 -11.45 -9.58
CA LEU A 328 -14.79 -11.02 -8.67
C LEU A 328 -13.73 -12.09 -8.46
N GLN A 329 -14.14 -13.35 -8.34
CA GLN A 329 -13.23 -14.50 -8.24
C GLN A 329 -12.34 -14.64 -9.48
N SER A 330 -12.92 -14.48 -10.67
CA SER A 330 -12.17 -14.53 -11.93
C SER A 330 -11.14 -13.39 -12.00
N LEU A 331 -11.55 -12.16 -11.68
CA LEU A 331 -10.66 -11.00 -11.63
C LEU A 331 -9.52 -11.21 -10.62
N TYR A 332 -9.84 -11.73 -9.43
CA TYR A 332 -8.84 -12.05 -8.41
C TYR A 332 -7.83 -13.08 -8.89
N ALA A 333 -8.30 -14.22 -9.42
CA ALA A 333 -7.44 -15.30 -9.87
C ALA A 333 -6.47 -14.86 -10.98
N LEU A 334 -7.00 -14.16 -12.00
CA LEU A 334 -6.22 -13.71 -13.15
C LEU A 334 -5.19 -12.65 -12.76
N LEU A 335 -5.56 -11.65 -11.96
CA LEU A 335 -4.60 -10.61 -11.57
C LEU A 335 -3.57 -11.08 -10.55
N ARG A 336 -3.95 -11.96 -9.62
CA ARG A 336 -2.99 -12.58 -8.71
C ARG A 336 -1.94 -13.37 -9.50
N SER A 337 -2.37 -14.13 -10.51
CA SER A 337 -1.47 -14.83 -11.43
C SER A 337 -0.59 -13.84 -12.20
N ALA A 338 -1.17 -12.79 -12.80
CA ALA A 338 -0.42 -11.78 -13.54
C ALA A 338 0.64 -11.08 -12.68
N GLN A 339 0.32 -10.71 -11.43
CA GLN A 339 1.27 -10.14 -10.48
C GLN A 339 2.41 -11.12 -10.15
N ALA A 340 2.09 -12.39 -9.90
CA ALA A 340 3.08 -13.43 -9.62
C ALA A 340 4.02 -13.66 -10.81
N MET A 341 3.47 -13.78 -12.02
CA MET A 341 4.23 -13.94 -13.26
C MET A 341 5.19 -12.76 -13.50
N ARG A 342 4.72 -11.54 -13.25
CA ARG A 342 5.56 -10.34 -13.36
C ARG A 342 6.69 -10.32 -12.33
N LYS A 343 6.42 -10.73 -11.09
CA LYS A 343 7.46 -10.85 -10.05
C LYS A 343 8.51 -11.88 -10.44
N ALA A 344 8.09 -13.04 -10.96
CA ALA A 344 8.99 -14.08 -11.44
C ALA A 344 9.85 -13.60 -12.62
N ALA A 345 9.26 -12.90 -13.60
CA ALA A 345 9.99 -12.34 -14.73
C ALA A 345 11.05 -11.30 -14.29
N LYS A 346 10.71 -10.42 -13.33
CA LYS A 346 11.68 -9.49 -12.73
C LYS A 346 12.82 -10.22 -12.01
N GLY A 347 12.52 -11.32 -11.31
CA GLY A 347 13.53 -12.16 -10.66
C GLY A 347 14.52 -12.76 -11.68
N LYS A 348 14.00 -13.32 -12.78
CA LYS A 348 14.82 -13.86 -13.87
C LYS A 348 15.73 -12.79 -14.51
N LEU A 349 15.19 -11.60 -14.78
CA LEU A 349 15.95 -10.49 -15.35
C LEU A 349 17.08 -10.00 -14.41
N LYS A 350 16.81 -9.91 -13.10
CA LYS A 350 17.83 -9.55 -12.10
C LYS A 350 18.93 -10.60 -12.02
N GLY A 351 18.57 -11.89 -11.94
CA GLY A 351 19.54 -12.99 -11.94
C GLY A 351 20.39 -13.01 -13.21
N GLY A 352 19.77 -12.80 -14.38
CA GLY A 352 20.49 -12.67 -15.65
C GLY A 352 21.45 -11.48 -15.70
N ALA A 353 21.02 -10.30 -15.25
CA ALA A 353 21.88 -9.10 -15.20
C ALA A 353 23.06 -9.24 -14.24
N ILE A 354 22.86 -9.89 -13.08
CA ILE A 354 23.95 -10.21 -12.14
C ILE A 354 24.96 -11.15 -12.79
N LEU A 355 24.49 -12.21 -13.46
CA LEU A 355 25.36 -13.13 -14.21
C LEU A 355 26.15 -12.40 -15.30
N THR A 356 25.51 -11.54 -16.10
CA THR A 356 26.19 -10.75 -17.14
C THR A 356 27.19 -9.75 -16.55
N SER A 357 26.86 -9.08 -15.44
CA SER A 357 27.78 -8.17 -14.75
C SER A 357 28.99 -8.92 -14.21
N LEU A 358 28.80 -10.09 -13.60
CA LEU A 358 29.89 -10.95 -13.14
C LEU A 358 30.77 -11.37 -14.31
N SER A 359 30.20 -11.80 -15.45
CA SER A 359 30.98 -12.11 -16.65
C SER A 359 31.79 -10.91 -17.14
N ASN A 360 31.20 -9.71 -17.18
CA ASN A 360 31.87 -8.49 -17.68
C ASN A 360 32.96 -7.96 -16.72
N THR A 361 32.73 -8.00 -15.40
CA THR A 361 33.75 -7.62 -14.42
C THR A 361 34.96 -8.56 -14.50
N LEU A 362 34.74 -9.84 -14.78
CA LEU A 362 35.80 -10.81 -14.99
C LEU A 362 36.57 -10.56 -16.30
N LEU A 363 35.87 -10.19 -17.39
CA LEU A 363 36.46 -9.77 -18.67
C LEU A 363 37.30 -8.48 -18.56
N LEU A 364 36.87 -7.50 -17.76
CA LEU A 364 37.59 -6.23 -17.59
C LEU A 364 38.82 -6.38 -16.68
N SER A 365 38.83 -7.36 -15.78
CA SER A 365 39.98 -7.66 -14.91
C SER A 365 41.15 -8.32 -15.65
N SER A 366 40.91 -8.90 -16.84
CA SER A 366 41.95 -9.51 -17.70
C SER A 366 42.60 -8.53 -18.69
N ALA A 367 42.24 -7.24 -18.67
CA ALA A 367 42.76 -6.24 -19.60
C ALA A 367 44.16 -5.66 -19.23
N ALA A 368 44.86 -6.23 -18.24
CA ALA A 368 46.21 -5.81 -17.81
C ALA A 368 47.28 -6.92 -17.93
N GLY A 369 47.12 -7.85 -18.88
CA GLY A 369 48.10 -8.90 -19.18
C GLY A 369 47.81 -9.58 -20.53
N PRO A 370 48.74 -10.36 -21.11
CA PRO A 370 48.59 -10.98 -22.43
C PRO A 370 47.39 -11.94 -22.45
N PRO A 371 46.82 -12.24 -23.63
CA PRO A 371 45.47 -12.78 -23.76
C PRO A 371 45.40 -14.16 -23.09
N SER A 372 44.75 -14.23 -21.95
CA SER A 372 44.32 -15.47 -21.33
C SER A 372 42.80 -15.48 -21.27
N HIS A 373 42.21 -16.56 -21.76
CA HIS A 373 40.79 -16.72 -22.02
C HIS A 373 39.90 -16.36 -20.81
N PRO A 374 38.80 -15.59 -21.00
CA PRO A 374 38.00 -15.00 -19.92
C PRO A 374 37.01 -15.94 -19.20
N CYS A 375 37.13 -17.27 -19.35
CA CYS A 375 36.14 -18.22 -18.84
C CYS A 375 36.74 -19.22 -17.82
N GLY A 376 37.26 -18.72 -16.70
CA GLY A 376 37.94 -19.55 -15.69
C GLY A 376 37.17 -19.83 -14.41
N LEU A 377 36.33 -18.88 -13.96
CA LEU A 377 35.76 -18.94 -12.60
C LEU A 377 34.54 -19.85 -12.44
N PHE A 378 33.86 -20.20 -13.52
CA PHE A 378 32.68 -21.07 -13.51
C PHE A 378 32.78 -22.18 -14.57
N ARG A 379 34.00 -22.45 -15.06
CA ARG A 379 34.26 -23.35 -16.20
C ARG A 379 33.82 -24.80 -15.99
N ASN A 380 33.56 -25.19 -14.74
CA ASN A 380 33.16 -26.55 -14.37
C ASN A 380 31.68 -26.67 -13.99
N ILE A 381 30.87 -25.61 -14.18
CA ILE A 381 29.42 -25.70 -13.98
C ILE A 381 28.81 -26.40 -15.19
N VAL A 382 28.18 -27.54 -14.96
CA VAL A 382 27.55 -28.37 -15.99
C VAL A 382 26.30 -27.67 -16.53
N GLU A 383 26.19 -27.60 -17.86
CA GLU A 383 25.05 -27.02 -18.56
C GLU A 383 23.76 -27.82 -18.31
N GLY A 384 22.65 -27.14 -18.00
CA GLY A 384 21.33 -27.76 -17.87
C GLY A 384 20.99 -28.32 -16.49
N GLU A 385 21.94 -28.31 -15.53
CA GLU A 385 21.72 -28.78 -14.16
C GLU A 385 21.31 -27.66 -13.18
N ILE A 386 20.75 -28.08 -12.04
CA ILE A 386 20.41 -27.20 -10.93
C ILE A 386 21.68 -27.00 -10.09
N LEU A 387 22.10 -25.75 -9.92
CA LEU A 387 23.31 -25.43 -9.15
C LEU A 387 23.18 -25.87 -7.70
N THR A 388 24.05 -26.80 -7.28
CA THR A 388 24.18 -27.22 -5.90
C THR A 388 25.27 -26.41 -5.19
N LYS A 389 25.27 -26.46 -3.86
CA LYS A 389 26.32 -25.82 -3.05
C LYS A 389 27.73 -26.27 -3.46
N LYS A 390 27.88 -27.57 -3.68
CA LYS A 390 29.14 -28.20 -4.09
C LYS A 390 29.67 -27.66 -5.42
N ASP A 391 28.78 -27.28 -6.34
CA ASP A 391 29.16 -26.73 -7.65
C ASP A 391 29.64 -25.27 -7.55
N LEU A 392 29.17 -24.56 -6.52
CA LEU A 392 29.47 -23.14 -6.27
C LEU A 392 30.71 -22.96 -5.39
N ASP A 393 31.03 -23.90 -4.50
CA ASP A 393 32.14 -23.82 -3.54
C ASP A 393 33.45 -23.35 -4.20
N ALA A 394 33.88 -24.03 -5.27
CA ALA A 394 35.13 -23.69 -5.95
C ALA A 394 35.10 -22.31 -6.62
N ALA A 395 33.92 -21.82 -7.02
CA ALA A 395 33.77 -20.50 -7.60
C ALA A 395 33.73 -19.40 -6.54
N MET A 396 33.10 -19.68 -5.39
CA MET A 396 33.09 -18.78 -4.23
C MET A 396 34.49 -18.61 -3.66
N ASP A 397 35.25 -19.70 -3.53
CA ASP A 397 36.66 -19.64 -3.11
C ASP A 397 37.51 -18.78 -4.04
N ARG A 398 37.33 -18.93 -5.35
CA ARG A 398 38.04 -18.11 -6.34
C ARG A 398 37.62 -16.64 -6.28
N MET A 399 36.34 -16.36 -6.02
CA MET A 399 35.80 -15.02 -5.89
C MET A 399 36.29 -14.34 -4.59
N GLU A 400 36.26 -15.04 -3.45
CA GLU A 400 36.79 -14.54 -2.17
C GLU A 400 38.27 -14.18 -2.33
N ASN A 401 39.07 -15.11 -2.86
CA ASN A 401 40.50 -14.87 -3.10
C ASN A 401 40.76 -13.70 -4.06
N HIS A 402 39.88 -13.48 -5.04
CA HIS A 402 39.98 -12.32 -5.94
C HIS A 402 39.66 -11.00 -5.23
N LEU A 403 38.62 -10.97 -4.40
CA LEU A 403 38.21 -9.80 -3.62
C LEU A 403 39.28 -9.41 -2.59
N LEU A 404 39.88 -10.41 -1.92
CA LEU A 404 41.00 -10.20 -1.00
C LEU A 404 42.21 -9.58 -1.70
N LYS A 405 42.56 -10.03 -2.91
CA LYS A 405 43.63 -9.43 -3.73
C LYS A 405 43.34 -7.98 -4.17
N LYS A 406 42.09 -7.54 -4.08
CA LYS A 406 41.65 -6.16 -4.39
C LYS A 406 41.45 -5.30 -3.13
N ASN A 407 42.02 -5.70 -2.00
CA ASN A 407 41.94 -5.00 -0.72
C ASN A 407 40.52 -4.90 -0.14
N VAL A 408 39.59 -5.79 -0.54
CA VAL A 408 38.30 -5.93 0.15
C VAL A 408 38.54 -6.63 1.48
N THR A 409 37.94 -6.14 2.57
CA THR A 409 38.07 -6.80 3.88
C THR A 409 37.48 -8.21 3.80
N ARG A 410 38.13 -9.18 4.46
CA ARG A 410 37.69 -10.58 4.43
C ARG A 410 36.23 -10.76 4.82
N GLU A 411 35.77 -10.04 5.85
CA GLU A 411 34.38 -10.06 6.27
C GLU A 411 33.41 -9.61 5.15
N THR A 412 33.76 -8.54 4.43
CA THR A 412 32.96 -8.07 3.30
C THR A 412 32.99 -9.06 2.14
N ALA A 413 34.16 -9.65 1.85
CA ALA A 413 34.32 -10.62 0.79
C ALA A 413 33.50 -11.89 1.05
N VAL A 414 33.54 -12.42 2.27
CA VAL A 414 32.76 -13.59 2.69
C VAL A 414 31.26 -13.29 2.60
N ARG A 415 30.79 -12.16 3.14
CA ARG A 415 29.37 -11.76 3.04
C ARG A 415 28.90 -11.62 1.60
N LEU A 416 29.75 -11.11 0.70
CA LEU A 416 29.44 -11.04 -0.73
C LEU A 416 29.32 -12.43 -1.35
N CYS A 417 30.26 -13.33 -1.03
CA CYS A 417 30.25 -14.71 -1.51
C CYS A 417 29.02 -15.47 -1.03
N GLU A 418 28.67 -15.37 0.26
CA GLU A 418 27.47 -15.98 0.83
C GLU A 418 26.19 -15.44 0.19
N SER A 419 26.12 -14.14 -0.10
CA SER A 419 24.97 -13.54 -0.78
C SER A 419 24.83 -14.07 -2.21
N VAL A 420 25.93 -14.19 -2.95
CA VAL A 420 25.95 -14.69 -4.33
C VAL A 420 25.63 -16.20 -4.36
N GLU A 421 26.21 -16.98 -3.46
CA GLU A 421 25.92 -18.41 -3.31
C GLU A 421 24.42 -18.63 -3.04
N LYS A 422 23.86 -17.88 -2.09
CA LYS A 422 22.43 -17.95 -1.75
C LYS A 422 21.51 -17.61 -2.92
N GLU A 423 21.91 -16.67 -3.79
CA GLU A 423 21.14 -16.30 -4.97
C GLU A 423 21.26 -17.32 -6.12
N LEU A 424 22.37 -18.06 -6.19
CA LEU A 424 22.64 -19.03 -7.26
C LEU A 424 22.20 -20.46 -6.90
N LEU A 425 22.09 -20.79 -5.61
CA LEU A 425 21.59 -22.08 -5.14
C LEU A 425 20.20 -22.38 -5.69
N GLY A 426 20.06 -23.53 -6.37
CA GLY A 426 18.78 -23.96 -6.94
C GLY A 426 18.43 -23.29 -8.28
N VAL A 427 19.30 -22.42 -8.81
CA VAL A 427 19.11 -21.83 -10.14
C VAL A 427 19.49 -22.87 -11.20
N LYS A 428 18.59 -23.08 -12.17
CA LYS A 428 18.86 -23.90 -13.35
C LYS A 428 19.65 -23.07 -14.37
N THR A 429 20.81 -23.56 -14.78
CA THR A 429 21.62 -22.90 -15.80
C THR A 429 20.90 -22.92 -17.16
N GLY A 430 20.95 -21.80 -17.90
CA GLY A 430 20.38 -21.71 -19.24
C GLY A 430 21.29 -22.42 -20.27
N ASN A 431 20.72 -22.82 -21.41
CA ASN A 431 21.50 -23.34 -22.53
C ASN A 431 22.42 -22.22 -23.06
N PHE A 432 23.72 -22.28 -22.78
CA PHE A 432 24.71 -21.40 -23.38
C PHE A 432 25.12 -22.01 -24.73
N GLU A 433 24.50 -21.60 -25.84
CA GLU A 433 25.07 -21.89 -27.16
C GLU A 433 26.42 -21.18 -27.29
N SER A 434 27.45 -21.94 -27.69
CA SER A 434 28.78 -21.39 -27.94
C SER A 434 28.76 -20.37 -29.09
N ILE A 435 29.47 -19.26 -28.95
CA ILE A 435 29.65 -18.22 -29.99
C ILE A 435 30.46 -18.72 -31.22
N ASN A 436 30.81 -20.01 -31.30
CA ASN A 436 31.57 -20.59 -32.43
C ASN A 436 30.73 -21.37 -33.44
N THR A 437 29.42 -21.14 -33.54
CA THR A 437 28.60 -21.75 -34.61
C THR A 437 27.78 -20.73 -35.39
N ARG A 438 28.44 -19.64 -35.82
CA ARG A 438 28.10 -18.89 -37.04
C ARG A 438 29.39 -18.27 -37.61
N ILE A 439 30.14 -19.07 -38.36
CA ILE A 439 30.86 -18.60 -39.54
C ILE A 439 30.09 -19.13 -40.73
#